data_AF-A0A8T1AYU7-F1
#
_entry.id   AF-A0A8T1AYU7-F1
#
_cell.length_a   1.000
_cell.length_b   1.000
_cell.length_c   1.000
_cell.angle_alpha   90.00
_cell.angle_beta   90.00
_cell.angle_gamma   90.00
#
_symmetry.space_group_name_H-M   'P 1'
#
loop_
_entity.id
_entity.type
_entity.pdbx_description
1 polymer ?
#
loop_
_entity_poly.entity_id
_entity_poly.type
_entity_poly.pdbx_seq_one_letter_code
_entity_poly.pdbx_strand_id
1 'polypeptide(L)'
;MPYVSTQWASLRILLLVLVVTTVNAEFFVPEDVPGPPVKILVSPASDTSMRVQFYPPLNVKPEGVNGAPVLGYKVEVARRVDDVQTFSVAATGPILSGGYKVTFKNSRGTETTSCIPWNASDVAFEMALEELPNVDSVGVSRSAF
;
A
#
# COMPACT_ATOMS: atom_id res chain seq x y z
N MET A 1 93.23 -51.66 23.33
CA MET A 1 91.99 -52.21 23.94
C MET A 1 91.76 -51.39 25.20
N PRO A 2 90.62 -50.66 25.38
CA PRO A 2 89.25 -51.07 25.06
C PRO A 2 88.42 -50.03 24.26
N TYR A 3 87.27 -50.52 23.83
CA TYR A 3 86.17 -49.94 23.06
C TYR A 3 85.21 -49.13 23.95
N VAL A 4 84.48 -48.13 23.42
CA VAL A 4 83.03 -47.78 23.62
C VAL A 4 82.79 -46.43 22.92
N SER A 5 82.24 -46.41 21.71
CA SER A 5 80.81 -46.32 21.33
C SER A 5 80.26 -44.88 21.29
N THR A 6 79.98 -44.44 20.06
CA THR A 6 79.36 -43.19 19.68
C THR A 6 77.84 -43.37 19.71
N GLN A 7 77.11 -42.55 20.46
CA GLN A 7 75.64 -42.46 20.31
C GLN A 7 75.22 -40.99 20.18
N TRP A 8 74.71 -40.67 19.00
CA TRP A 8 74.09 -39.39 18.69
C TRP A 8 72.62 -39.49 19.09
N ALA A 9 72.22 -38.81 20.16
CA ALA A 9 70.83 -38.71 20.55
C ALA A 9 70.11 -37.74 19.60
N SER A 10 69.37 -38.27 18.62
CA SER A 10 68.44 -37.49 17.80
C SER A 10 67.24 -37.06 18.65
N LEU A 11 67.19 -35.80 19.08
CA LEU A 11 66.01 -35.21 19.72
C LEU A 11 64.99 -34.83 18.64
N ARG A 12 63.96 -35.65 18.44
CA ARG A 12 62.84 -35.31 17.55
C ARG A 12 61.85 -34.41 18.30
N ILE A 13 61.84 -33.12 17.97
CA ILE A 13 60.80 -32.19 18.42
C ILE A 13 59.53 -32.51 17.63
N LEU A 14 58.50 -33.00 18.31
CA LEU A 14 57.18 -33.20 17.73
C LEU A 14 56.49 -31.83 17.67
N LEU A 15 56.41 -31.23 16.48
CA LEU A 15 55.66 -29.99 16.28
C LEU A 15 54.17 -30.32 16.25
N LEU A 16 53.47 -30.03 17.35
CA LEU A 16 52.02 -30.19 17.43
C LEU A 16 51.38 -29.04 16.64
N VAL A 17 50.91 -29.32 15.41
CA VAL A 17 50.18 -28.34 14.60
C VAL A 17 48.80 -28.15 15.20
N LEU A 18 48.59 -27.03 15.87
CA LEU A 18 47.27 -26.60 16.33
C LEU A 18 46.47 -26.12 15.11
N VAL A 19 45.59 -26.98 14.58
CA VAL A 19 44.60 -26.57 13.57
C VAL A 19 43.55 -25.74 14.29
N VAL A 20 43.65 -24.42 14.20
CA VAL A 20 42.59 -23.50 14.65
C VAL A 20 41.50 -23.53 13.59
N THR A 21 40.41 -24.26 13.84
CA THR A 21 39.19 -24.13 13.06
C THR A 21 38.51 -22.82 13.47
N THR A 22 38.44 -21.85 12.56
CA THR A 22 37.58 -20.69 12.75
C THR A 22 36.13 -21.18 12.70
N VAL A 23 35.49 -21.27 13.86
CA VAL A 23 34.03 -21.41 13.91
C VAL A 23 33.46 -20.07 13.45
N ASN A 24 32.93 -20.01 12.22
CA ASN A 24 32.02 -18.94 11.83
C ASN A 24 30.74 -19.17 12.64
N ALA A 25 30.67 -18.57 13.83
CA ALA A 25 29.40 -18.39 14.50
C ALA A 25 28.60 -17.41 13.63
N GLU A 26 27.55 -17.89 12.96
CA GLU A 26 26.59 -16.97 12.37
C GLU A 26 25.98 -16.17 13.51
N PHE A 27 26.25 -14.86 13.50
CA PHE A 27 25.71 -13.94 14.48
C PHE A 27 24.23 -13.74 14.18
N PHE A 28 23.40 -14.60 14.76
CA PHE A 28 21.95 -14.50 14.64
C PHE A 28 21.45 -13.48 15.67
N VAL A 29 21.08 -12.30 15.20
CA VAL A 29 20.30 -11.37 16.01
C VAL A 29 18.82 -11.78 15.93
N PRO A 30 18.05 -11.71 17.02
CA PRO A 30 16.61 -11.89 16.92
C PRO A 30 16.04 -10.89 15.89
N GLU A 31 15.36 -11.43 14.89
CA GLU A 31 14.74 -10.65 13.82
C GLU A 31 13.21 -10.63 13.99
N ASP A 32 12.60 -9.51 13.63
CA ASP A 32 11.15 -9.35 13.49
C ASP A 32 10.84 -8.64 12.15
N VAL A 33 9.57 -8.61 11.77
CA VAL A 33 9.11 -7.99 10.52
C VAL A 33 9.60 -6.54 10.46
N PRO A 34 10.25 -6.12 9.35
CA PRO A 34 10.62 -4.73 9.16
C PRO A 34 9.42 -3.79 9.29
N GLY A 35 9.62 -2.64 9.95
CA GLY A 35 8.59 -1.61 10.06
C GLY A 35 8.14 -1.06 8.70
N PRO A 36 7.00 -0.35 8.63
CA PRO A 36 6.48 0.20 7.37
C PRO A 36 7.33 1.38 6.88
N PRO A 37 7.29 1.69 5.56
CA PRO A 37 7.85 2.92 5.03
C PRO A 37 7.11 4.15 5.58
N VAL A 38 7.78 5.31 5.59
CA VAL A 38 7.21 6.57 6.10
C VAL A 38 7.13 7.63 5.02
N LYS A 39 6.34 8.70 5.29
CA LYS A 39 6.14 9.84 4.37
C LYS A 39 5.73 9.41 2.95
N ILE A 40 4.65 8.63 2.88
CA ILE A 40 4.07 8.18 1.62
C ILE A 40 3.47 9.38 0.88
N LEU A 41 3.90 9.58 -0.36
CA LEU A 41 3.40 10.57 -1.29
C LEU A 41 3.02 9.88 -2.59
N VAL A 42 1.81 10.12 -3.08
CA VAL A 42 1.31 9.57 -4.34
C VAL A 42 0.97 10.73 -5.26
N SER A 43 1.45 10.66 -6.50
CA SER A 43 1.21 11.67 -7.53
C SER A 43 0.90 11.01 -8.88
N PRO A 44 0.03 11.59 -9.72
CA PRO A 44 -0.16 11.12 -11.09
C PRO A 44 1.18 11.19 -11.86
N ALA A 45 1.51 10.12 -12.58
CA ALA A 45 2.61 10.10 -13.55
C ALA A 45 2.08 10.13 -14.99
N SER A 46 0.88 9.59 -15.21
CA SER A 46 0.07 9.72 -16.43
C SER A 46 -1.40 9.41 -16.09
N ASP A 47 -2.28 9.40 -17.10
CA ASP A 47 -3.69 8.99 -16.94
C ASP A 47 -3.86 7.55 -16.44
N THR A 48 -2.83 6.70 -16.58
CA THR A 48 -2.87 5.27 -16.23
C THR A 48 -1.76 4.84 -15.28
N SER A 49 -0.93 5.78 -14.79
CA SER A 49 0.19 5.45 -13.90
C SER A 49 0.33 6.44 -12.76
N MET A 50 0.73 5.94 -11.60
CA MET A 50 0.98 6.73 -10.39
C MET A 50 2.44 6.57 -9.97
N ARG A 51 3.05 7.69 -9.56
CA ARG A 51 4.35 7.70 -8.90
C ARG A 51 4.11 7.64 -7.39
N VAL A 52 4.66 6.60 -6.77
CA VAL A 52 4.68 6.42 -5.31
C VAL A 52 6.07 6.76 -4.80
N GLN A 53 6.15 7.71 -3.87
CA GLN A 53 7.36 8.13 -3.18
C GLN A 53 7.19 7.89 -1.69
N PHE A 54 8.25 7.43 -1.03
CA PHE A 54 8.26 7.18 0.40
C PHE A 54 9.71 7.20 0.90
N TYR A 55 9.88 7.28 2.21
CA TYR A 55 11.14 7.02 2.88
C TYR A 55 11.17 5.62 3.48
N PRO A 56 12.36 5.01 3.61
CA PRO A 56 12.53 3.75 4.32
C PRO A 56 11.96 3.80 5.75
N PRO A 57 11.75 2.64 6.39
CA PRO A 57 11.32 2.58 7.78
C PRO A 57 12.25 3.37 8.70
N LEU A 58 11.72 3.86 9.82
CA LEU A 58 12.54 4.51 10.83
C LEU A 58 13.47 3.50 11.52
N ASN A 59 14.54 3.99 12.14
CA ASN A 59 15.47 3.20 12.95
C ASN A 59 16.20 2.07 12.19
N VAL A 60 16.58 2.33 10.94
CA VAL A 60 17.47 1.41 10.19
C VAL A 60 18.81 1.33 10.91
N LYS A 61 19.24 0.11 11.26
CA LYS A 61 20.54 -0.21 11.86
C LYS A 61 21.37 -1.06 10.90
N PRO A 62 22.67 -1.30 11.17
CA PRO A 62 23.47 -2.26 10.38
C PRO A 62 22.85 -3.65 10.31
N GLU A 63 22.15 -4.07 11.36
CA GLU A 63 21.41 -5.33 11.44
C GLU A 63 20.04 -5.28 10.72
N GLY A 64 19.68 -4.15 10.10
CA GLY A 64 18.40 -3.94 9.46
C GLY A 64 17.38 -3.22 10.34
N VAL A 65 16.10 -3.41 10.02
CA VAL A 65 14.96 -2.84 10.75
C VAL A 65 14.35 -3.97 11.57
N ASN A 66 14.29 -3.78 12.89
CA ASN A 66 13.91 -4.84 13.84
C ASN A 66 14.78 -6.12 13.70
N GLY A 67 16.04 -5.97 13.29
CA GLY A 67 16.96 -7.09 13.09
C GLY A 67 16.84 -7.79 11.73
N ALA A 68 15.91 -7.39 10.86
CA ALA A 68 15.75 -7.95 9.52
C ALA A 68 16.09 -6.93 8.41
N PRO A 69 16.75 -7.35 7.30
CA PRO A 69 16.97 -6.49 6.16
C PRO A 69 15.66 -6.18 5.41
N VAL A 70 15.50 -4.94 4.94
CA VAL A 70 14.39 -4.57 4.04
C VAL A 70 14.74 -5.00 2.62
N LEU A 71 14.12 -6.08 2.14
CA LEU A 71 14.42 -6.66 0.82
C LEU A 71 13.59 -6.04 -0.32
N GLY A 72 12.45 -5.44 0.00
CA GLY A 72 11.55 -4.85 -0.98
C GLY A 72 10.28 -4.30 -0.35
N TYR A 73 9.43 -3.68 -1.17
CA TYR A 73 8.18 -3.07 -0.74
C TYR A 73 7.02 -3.66 -1.55
N LYS A 74 5.93 -3.99 -0.84
CA LYS A 74 4.65 -4.34 -1.47
C LYS A 74 3.82 -3.07 -1.59
N VAL A 75 3.45 -2.69 -2.82
CA VAL A 75 2.55 -1.57 -3.09
C VAL A 75 1.18 -2.14 -3.44
N GLU A 76 0.17 -1.77 -2.64
CA GLU A 76 -1.21 -2.19 -2.87
C GLU A 76 -2.04 -0.97 -3.24
N VAL A 77 -2.76 -1.06 -4.36
CA VAL A 77 -3.69 -0.03 -4.82
C VAL A 77 -5.10 -0.55 -4.64
N ALA A 78 -5.90 0.14 -3.83
CA ALA A 78 -7.32 -0.13 -3.74
C ALA A 78 -8.07 0.66 -4.84
N ARG A 79 -8.93 -0.02 -5.59
CA ARG A 79 -9.92 0.67 -6.43
C ARG A 79 -11.08 1.11 -5.54
N ARG A 80 -11.53 2.35 -5.72
CA ARG A 80 -12.86 2.75 -5.27
C ARG A 80 -13.86 1.85 -6.01
N VAL A 81 -14.80 1.27 -5.29
CA VAL A 81 -15.98 0.66 -5.87
C VAL A 81 -17.05 1.73 -5.83
N ASP A 82 -17.61 2.07 -6.99
CA ASP A 82 -18.65 3.08 -7.07
C ASP A 82 -19.90 2.57 -6.36
N ASP A 83 -20.51 3.44 -5.55
CA ASP A 83 -21.82 3.18 -4.97
C ASP A 83 -22.88 3.46 -6.05
N VAL A 84 -23.51 2.39 -6.55
CA VAL A 84 -24.46 2.49 -7.67
C VAL A 84 -25.88 2.53 -7.12
N GLN A 85 -26.58 3.62 -7.39
CA GLN A 85 -27.99 3.79 -7.02
C GLN A 85 -28.85 3.91 -8.28
N THR A 86 -29.96 3.16 -8.27
CA THR A 86 -30.99 3.23 -9.32
C THR A 86 -32.32 3.57 -8.67
N PHE A 87 -32.98 4.61 -9.17
CA PHE A 87 -34.34 4.96 -8.78
C PHE A 87 -35.15 5.35 -10.01
N SER A 88 -36.46 5.22 -9.91
CA SER A 88 -37.41 5.62 -10.96
C SER A 88 -38.24 6.79 -10.46
N VAL A 89 -38.42 7.79 -11.33
CA VAL A 89 -39.35 8.89 -11.11
C VAL A 89 -40.58 8.60 -11.96
N ALA A 90 -41.70 8.33 -11.29
CA ALA A 90 -42.96 8.00 -11.94
C ALA A 90 -44.08 8.95 -11.51
N ALA A 91 -45.07 9.13 -12.37
CA ALA A 91 -46.30 9.84 -12.08
C ALA A 91 -47.51 8.95 -12.39
N THR A 92 -48.61 9.14 -11.65
CA THR A 92 -49.88 8.43 -11.86
C THR A 92 -50.72 9.01 -13.00
N GLY A 93 -50.28 10.09 -13.63
CA GLY A 93 -50.94 10.76 -14.74
C GLY A 93 -49.96 11.60 -15.58
N PRO A 94 -50.45 12.35 -16.58
CA PRO A 94 -49.61 13.15 -17.46
C PRO A 94 -48.80 14.21 -16.69
N ILE A 95 -47.50 14.29 -16.93
CA ILE A 95 -46.62 15.33 -16.39
C ILE A 95 -46.52 16.47 -17.41
N LEU A 96 -47.12 17.62 -17.12
CA LEU A 96 -47.04 18.81 -17.97
C LEU A 96 -45.97 19.81 -17.51
N SER A 97 -45.64 19.79 -16.22
CA SER A 97 -44.62 20.64 -15.60
C SER A 97 -44.24 20.08 -14.23
N GLY A 98 -43.15 20.58 -13.66
CA GLY A 98 -42.72 20.24 -12.29
C GLY A 98 -41.27 19.78 -12.22
N GLY A 99 -40.88 19.35 -11.03
CA GLY A 99 -39.54 18.88 -10.74
C GLY A 99 -39.51 18.13 -9.41
N TYR A 100 -38.35 17.58 -9.10
CA TYR A 100 -38.10 16.81 -7.90
C TYR A 100 -36.76 17.23 -7.29
N LYS A 101 -36.53 16.85 -6.04
CA LYS A 101 -35.26 17.03 -5.35
C LYS A 101 -34.76 15.68 -4.90
N VAL A 102 -33.45 15.50 -4.91
CA VAL A 102 -32.80 14.30 -4.40
C VAL A 102 -32.05 14.68 -3.13
N THR A 103 -32.31 13.92 -2.05
CA THR A 103 -31.54 14.05 -0.81
C THR A 103 -30.53 12.92 -0.76
N PHE A 104 -29.24 13.26 -0.64
CA PHE A 104 -28.15 12.31 -0.54
C PHE A 104 -27.52 12.37 0.84
N LYS A 105 -27.41 11.21 1.50
CA LYS A 105 -26.84 11.06 2.83
C LYS A 105 -25.64 10.11 2.78
N ASN A 106 -24.51 10.58 3.28
CA ASN A 106 -23.29 9.78 3.44
C ASN A 106 -22.56 10.16 4.74
N SER A 107 -21.32 9.69 4.89
CA SER A 107 -20.49 9.99 6.06
C SER A 107 -20.08 11.47 6.18
N ARG A 108 -20.22 12.26 5.11
CA ARG A 108 -19.91 13.70 5.09
C ARG A 108 -21.11 14.57 5.45
N GLY A 109 -22.34 14.04 5.44
CA GLY A 109 -23.55 14.78 5.80
C GLY A 109 -24.78 14.37 5.00
N THR A 110 -25.82 15.19 5.09
CA THR A 110 -27.07 15.05 4.32
C THR A 110 -27.30 16.33 3.55
N GLU A 111 -27.29 16.25 2.24
CA GLU A 111 -27.48 17.39 1.35
C GLU A 111 -28.66 17.12 0.41
N THR A 112 -29.28 18.18 -0.08
CA THR A 112 -30.42 18.08 -1.00
C THR A 112 -30.22 18.99 -2.20
N THR A 113 -30.46 18.45 -3.39
CA THR A 113 -30.29 19.20 -4.63
C THR A 113 -31.23 20.40 -4.71
N SER A 114 -30.88 21.34 -5.58
CA SER A 114 -31.85 22.27 -6.16
C SER A 114 -32.98 21.51 -6.88
N CYS A 115 -34.05 22.23 -7.27
CA CYS A 115 -35.16 21.58 -7.98
C CYS A 115 -34.71 21.13 -9.36
N ILE A 116 -34.78 19.82 -9.62
CA ILE A 116 -34.42 19.21 -10.89
C ILE A 116 -35.69 19.05 -11.73
N PRO A 117 -35.74 19.55 -12.99
CA PRO A 117 -36.89 19.38 -13.86
C PRO A 117 -37.27 17.90 -14.05
N TRP A 118 -38.57 17.62 -14.13
CA TRP A 118 -39.07 16.24 -14.28
C TRP A 118 -38.50 15.51 -15.51
N ASN A 119 -38.16 16.27 -16.55
CA ASN A 119 -37.61 15.79 -17.82
C ASN A 119 -36.10 16.05 -17.98
N ALA A 120 -35.37 16.35 -16.90
CA ALA A 120 -33.94 16.62 -16.95
C ALA A 120 -33.16 15.54 -17.72
N SER A 121 -32.15 15.98 -18.48
CA SER A 121 -31.17 15.05 -19.06
C SER A 121 -30.31 14.43 -17.96
N ASP A 122 -29.64 13.33 -18.29
CA ASP A 122 -28.56 12.76 -17.48
C ASP A 122 -27.51 13.80 -17.09
N VAL A 123 -27.04 14.61 -18.03
CA VAL A 123 -26.06 15.68 -17.77
C VAL A 123 -26.60 16.72 -16.79
N ALA A 124 -27.86 17.14 -16.93
CA ALA A 124 -28.46 18.10 -16.01
C ALA A 124 -28.66 17.51 -14.61
N PHE A 125 -28.95 16.21 -14.53
CA PHE A 125 -29.06 15.49 -13.27
C PHE A 125 -27.69 15.31 -12.59
N GLU A 126 -26.64 14.99 -13.36
CA GLU A 126 -25.25 14.89 -12.91
C GLU A 126 -24.77 16.21 -12.30
N MET A 127 -24.91 17.32 -13.04
CA MET A 127 -24.53 18.64 -12.52
C MET A 127 -25.25 18.98 -11.21
N ALA A 128 -26.54 18.67 -11.09
CA ALA A 128 -27.30 18.95 -9.86
C ALA A 128 -26.81 18.12 -8.65
N LEU A 129 -26.25 16.92 -8.88
CA LEU A 129 -25.64 16.11 -7.83
C LEU A 129 -24.22 16.59 -7.49
N GLU A 130 -23.44 17.01 -8.47
CA GLU A 130 -22.08 17.55 -8.27
C GLU A 130 -22.07 18.92 -7.57
N GLU A 131 -23.20 19.63 -7.55
CA GLU A 131 -23.38 20.84 -6.72
C GLU A 131 -23.44 20.53 -5.21
N LEU A 132 -23.67 19.27 -4.80
CA LEU A 132 -23.79 18.92 -3.40
C LEU A 132 -22.41 18.87 -2.72
N PRO A 133 -22.18 19.60 -1.62
CA PRO A 133 -20.88 19.60 -0.93
C PRO A 133 -20.43 18.24 -0.38
N ASN A 134 -21.36 17.29 -0.23
CA ASN A 134 -21.08 15.94 0.22
C ASN A 134 -20.87 14.93 -0.93
N VAL A 135 -20.90 15.37 -2.18
CA VAL A 135 -20.61 14.60 -3.39
C VAL A 135 -19.31 15.12 -4.00
N ASP A 136 -18.46 14.22 -4.49
CA ASP A 136 -17.17 14.59 -5.13
C ASP A 136 -17.32 14.54 -6.66
N SER A 137 -17.48 13.34 -7.22
CA SER A 137 -17.82 13.12 -8.63
C SER A 137 -18.79 11.94 -8.73
N VAL A 138 -19.69 12.01 -9.70
CA VAL A 138 -20.70 10.97 -9.98
C VAL A 138 -20.82 10.75 -11.48
N GLY A 139 -21.18 9.54 -11.89
CA GLY A 139 -21.61 9.26 -13.27
C GLY A 139 -23.11 8.97 -13.30
N VAL A 140 -23.83 9.57 -14.23
CA VAL A 140 -25.28 9.39 -14.38
C VAL A 140 -25.59 8.78 -15.73
N SER A 141 -26.48 7.79 -15.75
CA SER A 141 -27.07 7.27 -16.97
C SER A 141 -28.58 7.19 -16.83
N ARG A 142 -29.31 7.63 -17.85
CA ARG A 142 -30.78 7.54 -17.91
C ARG A 142 -31.22 6.46 -18.88
N SER A 143 -31.98 5.47 -18.40
CA SER A 143 -32.62 4.48 -19.27
C SER A 143 -33.87 5.06 -19.94
N ALA A 144 -34.14 4.64 -21.18
CA ALA A 144 -35.27 5.13 -21.99
C ALA A 144 -36.61 4.43 -21.70
N PHE A 145 -36.77 3.76 -20.56
CA PHE A 145 -37.90 2.88 -20.27
C PHE A 145 -38.54 3.23 -18.92
#